data_AF-A0A2V5QCA0-F1
#
_entry.id   AF-A0A2V5QCA0-F1
#
_cell.length_a   1.000
_cell.length_b   1.000
_cell.length_c   1.000
_cell.angle_alpha   90.00
_cell.angle_beta   90.00
_cell.angle_gamma   90.00
#
_symmetry.space_group_name_H-M   'P 1'
#
loop_
_entity.id
_entity.type
_entity.pdbx_description
1 polymer ?
#
loop_
_entity_poly.entity_id
_entity_poly.type
_entity_poly.pdbx_seq_one_letter_code
_entity_poly.pdbx_strand_id
1 'polypeptide(L)'
;MPKIDAIVYWPPTDKAYFFRGSTYVRYRLSGGEEAEERVSLTEHRWKGLAFEGRIDAAATVESEGLVYFFREDMFVPYRISDNPDEEGALNQPPHRGTLFLTPSQVSA
;
A
#
# COMPACT_ATOMS: atom_id res chain seq x y z
N MET A 1 21.25 -6.22 -5.45
CA MET A 1 20.79 -6.77 -4.17
C MET A 1 19.28 -6.98 -4.24
N PRO A 2 18.72 -8.06 -3.69
CA PRO A 2 17.28 -8.16 -3.50
C PRO A 2 16.84 -7.05 -2.53
N LYS A 3 15.87 -6.24 -2.94
CA LYS A 3 15.30 -5.17 -2.11
C LYS A 3 13.80 -5.36 -1.97
N ILE A 4 13.26 -4.93 -0.83
CA ILE A 4 11.84 -4.72 -0.63
C ILE A 4 11.57 -3.24 -0.91
N ASP A 5 10.51 -2.95 -1.65
CA ASP A 5 10.11 -1.59 -1.97
C ASP A 5 9.26 -0.96 -0.85
N ALA A 6 8.30 -1.72 -0.33
CA ALA A 6 7.40 -1.27 0.74
C ALA A 6 6.93 -2.46 1.59
N ILE A 7 6.52 -2.17 2.82
CA ILE A 7 5.89 -3.12 3.74
C ILE A 7 4.65 -2.45 4.31
N VAL A 8 3.55 -3.19 4.45
CA VAL A 8 2.36 -2.70 5.14
C VAL A 8 1.70 -3.78 5.98
N TYR A 9 1.16 -3.38 7.13
CA TYR A 9 0.36 -4.25 7.98
C TYR A 9 -1.12 -4.19 7.56
N TRP A 10 -1.76 -5.34 7.52
CA TRP A 10 -3.17 -5.54 7.20
C TRP A 10 -3.90 -6.10 8.43
N PRO A 11 -4.33 -5.23 9.37
CA PRO A 11 -4.98 -5.64 10.60
C PRO A 11 -6.16 -6.61 10.44
N PRO A 12 -7.08 -6.44 9.46
CA PRO A 12 -8.28 -7.28 9.39
C PRO A 12 -7.99 -8.77 9.20
N THR A 13 -6.84 -9.13 8.61
CA THR A 13 -6.45 -10.53 8.40
C THR A 13 -5.15 -10.91 9.11
N ASP A 14 -4.60 -10.01 9.93
CA ASP A 14 -3.33 -10.15 10.62
C ASP A 14 -2.16 -10.55 9.69
N LYS A 15 -2.03 -9.80 8.59
CA LYS A 15 -1.01 -10.05 7.55
C LYS A 15 -0.06 -8.89 7.37
N ALA A 16 1.19 -9.18 7.06
CA ALA A 16 2.15 -8.22 6.53
C ALA A 16 2.37 -8.46 5.03
N TYR A 17 2.22 -7.41 4.23
CA TYR A 17 2.43 -7.44 2.78
C TYR A 17 3.79 -6.82 2.47
N PHE A 18 4.62 -7.54 1.71
CA PHE A 18 5.94 -7.09 1.27
C PHE A 18 5.93 -6.92 -0.25
N PHE A 19 6.16 -5.70 -0.71
CA PHE A 19 6.12 -5.34 -2.13
C PHE A 19 7.54 -5.34 -2.74
N ARG A 20 7.64 -5.86 -3.97
CA ARG A 20 8.86 -5.82 -4.78
C ARG A 20 8.51 -5.79 -6.26
N GLY A 21 8.85 -4.69 -6.92
CA GLY A 21 8.44 -4.42 -8.29
C GLY A 21 6.92 -4.56 -8.40
N SER A 22 6.48 -5.29 -9.43
CA SER A 22 5.05 -5.51 -9.72
C SER A 22 4.44 -6.68 -8.95
N THR A 23 5.12 -7.16 -7.90
CA THR A 23 4.71 -8.34 -7.14
C THR A 23 4.70 -8.07 -5.65
N TYR A 24 3.98 -8.89 -4.90
CA TYR A 24 4.04 -8.90 -3.45
C TYR A 24 3.94 -10.32 -2.90
N VAL A 25 4.32 -10.45 -1.63
CA VAL A 25 4.09 -11.66 -0.82
C VAL A 25 3.43 -11.22 0.48
N ARG A 26 2.57 -12.06 1.04
CA ARG A 26 1.91 -11.80 2.32
C ARG A 26 2.28 -12.87 3.34
N TYR A 27 2.50 -12.45 4.57
CA TYR A 27 2.85 -13.29 5.71
C TYR A 27 1.78 -13.15 6.77
N ARG A 28 1.35 -14.27 7.34
CA ARG A 28 0.55 -14.24 8.57
C ARG A 28 1.50 -13.94 9.74
N LEU A 29 1.13 -12.98 10.59
CA LEU A 29 1.98 -12.60 11.73
C LEU A 29 1.74 -13.50 12.94
N SER A 30 0.48 -13.86 13.20
CA SER A 30 0.13 -14.85 14.21
C SER A 30 0.16 -16.29 13.69
N GLY A 31 0.65 -17.22 14.50
CA GLY A 31 0.46 -18.66 14.25
C GLY A 31 1.42 -19.33 13.24
N GLY A 32 2.47 -18.63 12.78
CA GLY A 32 3.56 -19.21 12.01
C GLY A 32 3.94 -18.40 10.77
N GLU A 33 5.24 -18.16 10.60
CA GLU A 33 5.86 -17.31 9.57
C GLU A 33 5.88 -17.96 8.17
N GLU A 34 4.78 -18.58 7.73
CA GLU A 34 4.73 -19.13 6.37
C GLU A 34 4.39 -18.02 5.38
N ALA A 35 5.34 -17.75 4.49
CA ALA A 35 5.14 -16.91 3.32
C ALA A 35 4.10 -17.56 2.41
N GLU A 36 3.05 -16.83 2.07
CA GLU A 36 2.15 -17.26 1.01
C GLU A 36 2.83 -17.16 -0.37
N GLU A 37 2.18 -17.67 -1.42
CA GLU A 37 2.68 -17.54 -2.79
C GLU A 37 2.89 -16.07 -3.18
N ARG A 38 3.88 -15.82 -4.04
CA ARG A 38 4.11 -14.49 -4.62
C ARG A 38 3.03 -14.20 -5.66
N VAL A 39 2.35 -13.08 -5.51
CA VAL A 39 1.21 -12.68 -6.36
C VAL A 39 1.56 -11.42 -7.15
N SER A 40 1.07 -11.31 -8.39
CA SER A 40 1.16 -10.06 -9.15
C SER A 40 0.23 -8.99 -8.57
N LEU A 41 0.68 -7.73 -8.56
CA LEU A 41 -0.19 -6.60 -8.26
C LEU A 41 -1.39 -6.51 -9.21
N THR A 42 -1.28 -7.02 -10.44
CA THR A 42 -2.39 -7.02 -11.41
C THR A 42 -3.38 -8.16 -11.20
N GLU A 43 -2.98 -9.26 -10.56
CA GLU A 43 -3.83 -10.46 -10.39
C GLU A 43 -4.81 -10.31 -9.23
N HIS A 44 -4.41 -9.64 -8.15
CA HIS A 44 -5.24 -9.51 -6.93
C HIS A 44 -6.26 -8.37 -6.98
N ARG A 45 -6.43 -7.73 -8.16
CA ARG A 45 -7.45 -6.70 -8.41
C ARG A 45 -7.52 -5.63 -7.31
N TRP A 46 -6.37 -5.12 -6.82
CA TRP A 46 -6.30 -3.99 -5.87
C TRP A 46 -7.23 -2.86 -6.34
N LYS A 47 -8.43 -2.83 -5.79
CA LYS A 47 -9.58 -2.25 -6.49
C LYS A 47 -9.43 -0.74 -6.53
N GLY A 48 -9.32 -0.18 -7.73
CA GLY A 48 -9.10 1.26 -7.92
C GLY A 48 -7.68 1.75 -7.59
N LEU A 49 -6.74 0.86 -7.24
CA LEU A 49 -5.34 1.22 -7.07
C LEU A 49 -4.67 1.30 -8.45
N ALA A 50 -4.62 2.50 -9.03
CA ALA A 50 -4.15 2.73 -10.40
C ALA A 50 -2.62 2.84 -10.53
N PHE A 51 -1.85 2.33 -9.57
CA PHE A 51 -0.39 2.35 -9.66
C PHE A 51 0.11 1.17 -10.48
N GLU A 52 0.87 1.49 -11.53
CA GLU A 52 1.58 0.51 -12.35
C GLU A 52 3.01 0.31 -11.81
N GLY A 53 3.56 -0.88 -12.04
CA GLY A 53 4.97 -1.14 -11.82
C GLY A 53 5.37 -1.44 -10.38
N ARG A 54 5.20 -0.52 -9.43
CA ARG A 54 5.63 -0.70 -8.01
C ARG A 54 4.87 0.18 -7.02
N ILE A 55 5.01 -0.18 -5.75
CA ILE A 55 4.64 0.65 -4.59
C ILE A 55 5.92 1.16 -3.95
N ASP A 56 6.05 2.46 -3.74
CA ASP A 56 7.27 3.08 -3.18
C ASP A 56 7.26 3.12 -1.66
N ALA A 57 6.08 3.27 -1.07
CA ALA A 57 5.83 3.19 0.36
C ALA A 57 4.36 2.85 0.60
N ALA A 58 4.07 2.34 1.80
CA ALA A 58 2.71 2.11 2.26
C ALA A 58 2.64 2.33 3.77
N ALA A 59 1.52 2.87 4.25
CA ALA A 59 1.32 3.17 5.67
C ALA A 59 -0.11 2.85 6.11
N THR A 60 -0.24 2.00 7.12
CA THR A 60 -1.52 1.68 7.76
C THR A 60 -1.91 2.79 8.72
N VAL A 61 -3.14 3.28 8.60
CA VAL A 61 -3.76 4.23 9.53
C VAL A 61 -4.96 3.53 10.16
N GLU A 62 -4.71 2.78 11.22
CA GLU A 62 -5.69 1.88 11.84
C GLU A 62 -6.93 2.61 12.34
N SER A 63 -6.76 3.82 12.88
CA SER A 63 -7.87 4.67 13.36
C SER A 63 -8.89 5.01 12.27
N GLU A 64 -8.49 4.94 11.01
CA GLU A 64 -9.35 5.24 9.85
C GLU A 64 -9.72 3.99 9.04
N GLY A 65 -9.13 2.84 9.35
CA GLY A 65 -9.29 1.62 8.55
C GLY A 65 -8.74 1.79 7.13
N LEU A 66 -7.63 2.52 6.98
CA LEU A 66 -7.01 2.82 5.69
C LEU A 66 -5.57 2.35 5.61
N VAL A 67 -5.13 2.10 4.39
CA VAL A 67 -3.73 2.10 3.99
C VAL A 67 -3.51 3.19 2.96
N TYR A 68 -2.51 4.03 3.18
CA TYR A 68 -2.04 4.98 2.17
C TYR A 68 -0.94 4.31 1.36
N PHE A 69 -1.19 4.12 0.06
CA PHE A 69 -0.17 3.66 -0.88
C PHE A 69 0.48 4.85 -1.59
N PHE A 70 1.78 4.80 -1.81
CA PHE A 70 2.56 5.88 -2.42
C PHE A 70 3.30 5.41 -3.67
N ARG A 71 3.37 6.28 -4.68
CA ARG A 71 4.18 6.14 -5.89
C ARG A 71 4.67 7.53 -6.30
N GLU A 72 5.99 7.74 -6.31
CA GLU A 72 6.58 9.06 -6.56
C GLU A 72 5.97 10.15 -5.66
N ASP A 73 5.42 11.22 -6.25
CA ASP A 73 4.76 12.33 -5.58
C ASP A 73 3.27 12.09 -5.34
N MET A 74 2.78 10.88 -5.58
CA MET A 74 1.37 10.53 -5.53
C MET A 74 1.03 9.57 -4.40
N PHE A 75 -0.17 9.70 -3.85
CA PHE A 75 -0.73 8.71 -2.93
C PHE A 75 -2.20 8.39 -3.21
N VAL A 76 -2.61 7.20 -2.76
CA VAL A 76 -3.99 6.70 -2.82
C VAL A 76 -4.37 6.12 -1.45
N PRO A 77 -5.38 6.67 -0.75
CA PRO A 77 -5.96 6.01 0.41
C PRO A 77 -6.77 4.79 -0.02
N TYR A 78 -6.59 3.67 0.65
CA TYR A 78 -7.18 2.38 0.31
C TYR A 78 -7.87 1.81 1.56
N ARG A 79 -9.17 1.56 1.47
CA ARG A 79 -9.95 0.93 2.53
C ARG A 79 -9.55 -0.54 2.66
N ILE A 80 -9.22 -0.93 3.88
CA ILE A 80 -8.88 -2.32 4.22
C ILE A 80 -10.08 -3.03 4.85
N SER A 81 -10.19 -4.33 4.60
CA SER A 81 -11.26 -5.18 5.13
C SER A 81 -10.71 -6.61 5.30
N ASP A 82 -11.46 -7.47 5.98
CA ASP A 82 -11.26 -8.92 5.97
C ASP A 82 -11.95 -9.57 4.77
N ASN A 83 -12.90 -8.85 4.15
CA ASN A 83 -13.58 -9.21 2.92
C ASN A 83 -13.01 -8.41 1.72
N PRO A 84 -12.28 -9.05 0.78
CA PRO A 84 -11.69 -8.37 -0.38
C PRO A 84 -12.69 -7.62 -1.27
N ASP A 85 -13.97 -8.00 -1.28
CA ASP A 85 -15.00 -7.31 -2.06
C ASP A 85 -15.37 -5.92 -1.50
N GLU A 86 -15.08 -5.69 -0.22
CA GLU A 86 -15.34 -4.46 0.52
C GLU A 86 -14.12 -3.52 0.60
N GLU A 87 -12.95 -4.02 0.17
CA GLU A 87 -11.73 -3.25 0.04
C GLU A 87 -11.72 -2.34 -1.19
N GLY A 88 -10.88 -1.31 -1.17
CA GLY A 88 -10.61 -0.52 -2.38
C GLY A 88 -10.13 0.90 -2.14
N ALA A 89 -9.54 1.48 -3.19
CA ALA A 89 -9.12 2.87 -3.23
C ALA A 89 -10.31 3.81 -2.99
N LEU A 90 -10.13 4.76 -2.07
CA LEU A 90 -11.06 5.85 -1.86
C LEU A 90 -10.69 6.99 -2.80
N ASN A 91 -11.53 7.24 -3.81
CA ASN A 91 -11.50 8.35 -4.78
C ASN A 91 -10.40 8.33 -5.88
N GLN A 92 -10.78 8.71 -7.11
CA GLN A 92 -9.92 8.97 -8.28
C GLN A 92 -9.39 10.42 -8.25
N PRO A 93 -8.35 10.84 -9.02
CA PRO A 93 -7.05 10.24 -9.33
C PRO A 93 -6.04 10.43 -8.17
N PRO A 94 -4.85 9.81 -8.21
CA PRO A 94 -3.83 9.98 -7.18
C PRO A 94 -3.60 11.45 -6.80
N HIS A 95 -3.67 11.73 -5.50
CA HIS A 95 -3.41 13.07 -4.99
C HIS A 95 -1.91 13.34 -5.09
N ARG A 96 -1.53 14.44 -5.77
CA ARG A 96 -0.18 14.97 -5.64
C ARG A 96 0.03 15.45 -4.21
N GLY A 97 0.90 14.76 -3.49
CA GLY A 97 1.34 15.18 -2.17
C GLY A 97 2.22 16.41 -2.30
N THR A 98 1.74 17.56 -1.83
CA THR A 98 2.60 18.72 -1.51
C THR A 98 3.46 18.48 -0.26
N LEU A 99 3.57 17.22 0.19
CA LEU A 99 4.28 16.76 1.39
C LEU A 99 5.79 17.02 1.34
N PHE A 100 6.32 17.36 0.17
CA PHE A 100 7.72 17.76 -0.03
C PHE A 100 7.80 19.17 -0.65
N LEU A 101 7.19 20.18 -0.02
CA LEU A 101 7.63 21.55 -0.27
C LEU A 101 9.11 21.63 0.10
N THR A 102 9.94 22.07 -0.84
CA THR A 102 11.30 22.50 -0.49
C THR A 102 11.18 23.64 0.54
N PRO A 103 12.15 23.81 1.46
CA PRO A 103 12.11 24.85 2.48
C PRO A 103 11.96 26.30 1.96
N SER A 104 12.01 26.52 0.63
CA SER A 104 11.97 27.85 0.02
C SER A 104 10.58 28.50 -0.06
N GLN A 105 9.50 27.84 0.39
CA GLN A 105 8.14 28.39 0.30
C GLN A 105 7.48 28.69 1.66
N VAL A 106 8.24 28.65 2.76
CA VAL A 106 7.81 29.26 4.02
C VAL A 106 8.62 30.55 4.22
N SER A 107 8.11 31.63 3.64
CA SER A 107 8.57 32.99 3.94
C SER A 107 7.40 33.95 3.79
N ALA A 108 6.80 34.30 4.93
CA ALA A 108 6.36 35.64 5.32
C ALA A 108 5.92 35.59 6.79
#